data_AF-K5ZUQ3-F1
#
_entry.id   AF-K5ZUQ3-F1
#
_cell.length_a   1.000
_cell.length_b   1.000
_cell.length_c   1.000
_cell.angle_alpha   90.00
_cell.angle_beta   90.00
_cell.angle_gamma   90.00
#
_symmetry.space_group_name_H-M   'P 1'
#
loop_
_entity.id
_entity.type
_entity.pdbx_description
1 polymer ?
#
loop_
_entity_poly.entity_id
_entity_poly.type
_entity_poly.pdbx_seq_one_letter_code
_entity_poly.pdbx_strand_id
1 'polypeptide(L)'
;MSDWDLTEKRIYKLLRHPYQLDKSVVEDMASAYLEFVEELFDYLNRIGDNKIRIRQLNMSYIDFGTLKALEESCPTENSKLKLVFLDKLLSLINMEQELIYRQMEYPKFFINIESEWKSPFYLNNEVIKLVDMMELVCGIFYISDGVIRIDHKEIFLSDVARIFEKMFNINFGDIYKKESAVIKRKPMKITEFLDRLKAAIIQKSKEEGYYHS
;
A
#
# COMPACT_ATOMS: atom_id res chain seq x y z
N MET A 1 -9.53 5.69 18.14
CA MET A 1 -9.89 4.41 18.78
C MET A 1 -9.97 3.38 17.66
N SER A 2 -9.43 2.19 17.86
CA SER A 2 -9.42 1.12 16.84
C SER A 2 -10.86 0.79 16.47
N ASP A 3 -11.20 0.75 15.18
CA ASP A 3 -12.50 0.24 14.66
C ASP A 3 -12.70 -1.28 14.93
N TRP A 4 -11.75 -1.91 15.63
CA TRP A 4 -11.78 -3.31 15.97
C TRP A 4 -12.05 -3.52 17.46
N ASP A 5 -13.30 -3.87 17.77
CA ASP A 5 -13.69 -4.37 19.09
C ASP A 5 -14.02 -5.87 18.99
N LEU A 6 -13.22 -6.69 19.69
CA LEU A 6 -13.43 -8.14 19.71
C LEU A 6 -14.72 -8.52 20.44
N THR A 7 -15.12 -7.75 21.46
CA THR A 7 -16.28 -8.07 22.30
C THR A 7 -17.60 -7.94 21.54
N GLU A 8 -17.60 -7.16 20.46
CA GLU A 8 -18.75 -6.98 19.59
C GLU A 8 -18.91 -8.12 18.58
N LYS A 9 -17.84 -8.90 18.32
CA LYS A 9 -17.82 -9.97 17.31
C LYS A 9 -18.76 -11.10 17.69
N ARG A 10 -19.54 -11.56 16.70
CA ARG A 10 -20.54 -12.63 16.90
C ARG A 10 -19.89 -13.90 17.43
N ILE A 11 -18.75 -14.32 16.88
CA ILE A 11 -18.04 -15.51 17.35
C ILE A 11 -17.59 -15.39 18.81
N TYR A 12 -17.14 -14.21 19.23
CA TYR A 12 -16.71 -13.97 20.61
C TYR A 12 -17.89 -14.07 21.58
N LYS A 13 -19.03 -13.47 21.23
CA LYS A 13 -20.28 -13.55 22.01
C LYS A 13 -20.77 -15.00 22.14
N LEU A 14 -20.73 -15.77 21.05
CA LEU A 14 -21.15 -17.18 21.05
C LEU A 14 -20.22 -18.03 21.94
N LEU A 15 -18.91 -17.88 21.80
CA LEU A 15 -17.92 -18.63 22.59
C LEU A 15 -18.02 -18.32 24.09
N ARG A 16 -18.36 -17.09 24.46
CA ARG A 16 -18.57 -16.67 25.85
C ARG A 16 -19.89 -17.18 26.46
N HIS A 17 -20.85 -17.61 25.65
CA HIS A 17 -22.18 -17.99 26.15
C HIS A 17 -22.15 -19.36 26.87
N PRO A 18 -22.78 -19.52 28.05
CA PRO A 18 -22.66 -20.74 28.86
C PRO A 18 -23.44 -21.95 28.32
N TYR A 19 -24.42 -21.78 27.42
CA TYR A 19 -25.27 -22.87 26.91
C TYR A 19 -25.55 -22.73 25.42
N GLN A 20 -25.18 -23.70 24.58
CA GLN A 20 -25.51 -23.71 23.15
C GLN A 20 -25.60 -25.16 22.62
N LEU A 21 -26.79 -25.78 22.64
CA LEU A 21 -26.93 -27.25 22.63
C LEU A 21 -27.69 -27.88 21.44
N ASP A 22 -27.80 -27.22 20.29
CA ASP A 22 -28.43 -27.85 19.11
C ASP A 22 -27.58 -27.77 17.83
N LYS A 23 -28.04 -28.43 16.77
CA LYS A 23 -27.37 -28.40 15.46
C LYS A 23 -27.28 -26.99 14.87
N SER A 24 -28.25 -26.13 15.16
CA SER A 24 -28.25 -24.73 14.70
C SER A 24 -27.08 -23.95 15.31
N VAL A 25 -26.68 -24.27 16.54
CA VAL A 25 -25.49 -23.68 17.19
C VAL A 25 -24.20 -23.96 16.45
N VAL A 26 -24.03 -25.18 15.92
CA VAL A 26 -22.82 -25.55 15.18
C VAL A 26 -22.74 -24.76 13.88
N GLU A 27 -23.86 -24.64 13.17
CA GLU A 27 -23.99 -23.84 11.96
C GLU A 27 -23.80 -22.33 12.26
N ASP A 28 -24.26 -21.86 13.43
CA ASP A 28 -24.06 -20.50 13.92
C ASP A 28 -22.60 -20.20 14.26
N MET A 29 -21.89 -21.09 14.97
CA MET A 29 -20.46 -20.91 15.24
C MET A 29 -19.64 -20.97 13.95
N ALA A 30 -19.99 -21.86 13.02
CA ALA A 30 -19.28 -21.97 11.75
C ALA A 30 -19.42 -20.71 10.91
N SER A 31 -20.64 -20.18 10.77
CA SER A 31 -20.89 -18.92 10.06
C SER A 31 -20.25 -17.73 10.76
N ALA A 32 -20.34 -17.64 12.10
CA ALA A 32 -19.71 -16.57 12.86
C ALA A 32 -18.17 -16.60 12.79
N TYR A 33 -17.57 -17.78 12.67
CA TYR A 33 -16.13 -17.91 12.42
C TYR A 33 -15.75 -17.35 11.03
N LEU A 34 -16.51 -17.67 9.99
CA LEU A 34 -16.24 -17.14 8.64
C LEU A 34 -16.40 -15.61 8.58
N GLU A 35 -17.46 -15.10 9.19
CA GLU A 35 -17.70 -13.65 9.38
C GLU A 35 -16.51 -12.98 10.07
N PHE A 36 -16.00 -13.58 11.15
CA PHE A 36 -14.81 -13.07 11.84
C PHE A 36 -13.55 -13.08 10.95
N VAL A 37 -13.37 -14.12 10.12
CA VAL A 37 -12.23 -14.20 9.18
C VAL A 37 -12.29 -13.06 8.18
N GLU A 38 -13.45 -12.84 7.57
CA GLU A 38 -13.67 -11.77 6.58
C GLU A 38 -13.40 -10.40 7.20
N GLU A 39 -14.02 -10.12 8.36
CA GLU A 39 -13.81 -8.85 9.06
C GLU A 39 -12.35 -8.65 9.47
N LEU A 40 -11.67 -9.71 9.94
CA LEU A 40 -10.26 -9.64 10.33
C LEU A 40 -9.38 -9.29 9.13
N PHE A 41 -9.60 -9.95 8.00
CA PHE A 41 -8.85 -9.67 6.77
C PHE A 41 -9.10 -8.25 6.29
N ASP A 42 -10.35 -7.79 6.27
CA ASP A 42 -10.69 -6.42 5.91
C ASP A 42 -10.01 -5.40 6.83
N TYR A 43 -10.01 -5.63 8.14
CA TYR A 43 -9.31 -4.78 9.10
C TYR A 43 -7.80 -4.75 8.83
N LEU A 44 -7.17 -5.92 8.70
CA LEU A 44 -5.73 -6.03 8.48
C LEU A 44 -5.29 -5.45 7.14
N ASN A 45 -6.13 -5.51 6.11
CA ASN A 45 -5.87 -4.94 4.79
C ASN A 45 -6.04 -3.41 4.76
N ARG A 46 -6.95 -2.86 5.57
CA ARG A 46 -7.17 -1.39 5.66
C ARG A 46 -6.06 -0.67 6.43
N ILE A 47 -5.46 -1.32 7.43
CA ILE A 47 -4.43 -0.71 8.28
C ILE A 47 -3.05 -0.95 7.70
N GLY A 48 -2.35 0.12 7.27
CA GLY A 48 -1.00 0.02 6.74
C GLY A 48 0.11 -0.12 7.80
N ASP A 49 -0.16 0.22 9.07
CA ASP A 49 0.84 0.16 10.15
C ASP A 49 0.88 -1.23 10.79
N ASN A 50 1.97 -1.96 10.54
CA ASN A 50 2.20 -3.30 11.10
C ASN A 50 2.23 -3.33 12.63
N LYS A 51 2.65 -2.25 13.32
CA LYS A 51 2.62 -2.22 14.80
C LYS A 51 1.19 -2.23 15.33
N ILE A 52 0.29 -1.52 14.66
CA ILE A 52 -1.13 -1.48 15.04
C ILE A 52 -1.76 -2.85 14.78
N ARG A 53 -1.53 -3.43 13.60
CA ARG A 53 -2.01 -4.78 13.23
C ARG A 53 -1.56 -5.84 14.25
N ILE A 54 -0.26 -5.89 14.56
CA ILE A 54 0.31 -6.86 15.51
C ILE A 54 -0.27 -6.67 16.92
N ARG A 55 -0.40 -5.42 17.40
CA ARG A 55 -1.01 -5.16 18.71
C ARG A 55 -2.45 -5.64 18.76
N GLN A 56 -3.22 -5.42 17.71
CA GLN A 56 -4.61 -5.87 17.65
C GLN A 56 -4.71 -7.40 17.66
N LEU A 57 -3.89 -8.09 16.86
CA LEU A 57 -3.80 -9.54 16.83
C LEU A 57 -3.40 -10.12 18.20
N ASN A 58 -2.40 -9.52 18.87
CA ASN A 58 -1.97 -9.93 20.21
C ASN A 58 -3.09 -9.81 21.25
N MET A 59 -3.85 -8.71 21.23
CA MET A 59 -4.98 -8.54 22.14
C MET A 59 -6.04 -9.62 21.91
N SER A 60 -6.41 -9.86 20.65
CA SER A 60 -7.38 -10.90 20.32
C SER A 60 -6.88 -12.31 20.66
N TYR A 61 -5.58 -12.57 20.50
CA TYR A 61 -4.95 -13.82 20.91
C TYR A 61 -5.11 -14.08 22.41
N ILE A 62 -4.80 -13.07 23.24
CA ILE A 62 -4.90 -13.16 24.71
C ILE A 62 -6.35 -13.41 25.13
N ASP A 63 -7.31 -12.70 24.54
CA ASP A 63 -8.73 -12.83 24.87
C ASP A 63 -9.26 -14.23 24.53
N PHE A 64 -8.96 -14.75 23.34
CA PHE A 64 -9.34 -16.13 22.99
C PHE A 64 -8.58 -17.17 23.80
N GLY A 65 -7.30 -16.94 24.10
CA GLY A 65 -6.52 -17.82 24.97
C GLY A 65 -7.11 -17.92 26.38
N THR A 66 -7.64 -16.81 26.89
CA THR A 66 -8.36 -16.78 28.17
C THR A 66 -9.65 -17.59 28.11
N LEU A 67 -10.46 -17.43 27.06
CA LEU A 67 -11.66 -18.24 26.87
C LEU A 67 -11.33 -19.74 26.76
N LYS A 68 -10.25 -20.09 26.06
CA LYS A 68 -9.78 -21.47 25.96
C LYS A 68 -9.41 -22.05 27.32
N ALA A 69 -8.60 -21.35 28.09
CA ALA A 69 -8.20 -21.81 29.43
C ALA A 69 -9.42 -21.98 30.37
N LEU A 70 -10.42 -21.11 30.25
CA LEU A 70 -11.67 -21.24 31.00
C LEU A 70 -12.46 -22.49 30.60
N GLU A 71 -12.59 -22.77 29.30
CA GLU A 71 -13.28 -23.97 28.81
C GLU A 71 -12.53 -25.28 29.16
N GLU A 72 -11.20 -25.25 29.25
CA GLU A 72 -10.39 -26.39 29.69
C GLU A 72 -10.48 -26.63 31.21
N SER A 73 -10.48 -25.56 32.00
CA SER A 73 -10.50 -25.64 33.47
C SER A 73 -11.90 -25.91 34.04
N CYS A 74 -12.95 -25.41 33.38
CA CYS A 74 -14.34 -25.52 33.80
C CYS A 74 -15.22 -26.02 32.64
N PRO A 75 -15.11 -27.32 32.29
CA PRO A 75 -15.79 -27.84 31.11
C PRO A 75 -17.31 -27.82 31.27
N THR A 76 -17.98 -27.34 30.22
CA THR A 76 -19.41 -27.44 29.97
C THR A 76 -19.69 -28.57 28.98
N GLU A 77 -20.96 -28.90 28.77
CA GLU A 77 -21.38 -29.94 27.82
C GLU A 77 -20.84 -29.72 26.39
N ASN A 78 -20.62 -28.46 26.00
CA ASN A 78 -20.17 -28.08 24.66
C ASN A 78 -18.69 -27.69 24.57
N SER A 79 -17.92 -27.82 25.65
CA SER A 79 -16.52 -27.35 25.66
C SER A 79 -15.70 -27.95 24.53
N LYS A 80 -15.93 -29.21 24.15
CA LYS A 80 -15.24 -29.82 23.00
C LYS A 80 -15.41 -29.02 21.70
N LEU A 81 -16.63 -28.58 21.40
CA LEU A 81 -16.91 -27.81 20.19
C LEU A 81 -16.26 -26.41 20.28
N LYS A 82 -16.42 -25.73 21.41
CA LYS A 82 -15.83 -24.41 21.63
C LYS A 82 -14.31 -24.43 21.52
N LEU A 83 -13.67 -25.43 22.12
CA LEU A 83 -12.22 -25.61 22.06
C LEU A 83 -11.74 -25.76 20.62
N VAL A 84 -12.46 -26.50 19.76
CA VAL A 84 -12.13 -26.59 18.32
C VAL A 84 -12.15 -25.22 17.64
N PHE A 85 -13.17 -24.39 17.89
CA PHE A 85 -13.23 -23.05 17.30
C PHE A 85 -12.18 -22.10 17.89
N LEU A 86 -11.92 -22.18 19.19
CA LEU A 86 -10.86 -21.40 19.85
C LEU A 86 -9.48 -21.76 19.29
N ASP A 87 -9.21 -23.05 19.06
CA ASP A 87 -7.97 -23.50 18.43
C ASP A 87 -7.84 -22.98 16.99
N LYS A 88 -8.93 -22.98 16.22
CA LYS A 88 -8.93 -22.39 14.87
C LYS A 88 -8.63 -20.89 14.90
N LEU A 89 -9.26 -20.14 15.81
CA LEU A 89 -9.06 -18.70 15.94
C LEU A 89 -7.64 -18.35 16.37
N LEU A 90 -7.10 -19.04 17.38
CA LEU A 90 -5.72 -18.85 17.82
C LEU A 90 -4.73 -19.20 16.70
N SER A 91 -4.99 -20.28 15.96
CA SER A 91 -4.16 -20.67 14.82
C SER A 91 -4.20 -19.64 13.68
N LEU A 92 -5.38 -19.12 13.35
CA LEU A 92 -5.55 -18.06 12.36
C LEU A 92 -4.76 -16.81 12.76
N ILE A 93 -4.91 -16.36 14.01
CA ILE A 93 -4.21 -15.18 14.52
C ILE A 93 -2.70 -15.37 14.43
N ASN A 94 -2.19 -16.53 14.83
CA ASN A 94 -0.76 -16.86 14.71
C ASN A 94 -0.28 -16.84 13.25
N MET A 95 -1.06 -17.40 12.33
CA MET A 95 -0.72 -17.40 10.90
C MET A 95 -0.69 -15.97 10.32
N GLU A 96 -1.63 -15.12 10.70
CA GLU A 96 -1.64 -13.70 10.29
C GLU A 96 -0.47 -12.92 10.88
N GLN A 97 -0.08 -13.18 12.13
CA GLN A 97 1.11 -12.58 12.72
C GLN A 97 2.38 -13.01 11.99
N GLU A 98 2.53 -14.31 11.71
CA GLU A 98 3.66 -14.84 10.93
C GLU A 98 3.69 -14.21 9.54
N LEU A 99 2.54 -14.08 8.86
CA LEU A 99 2.44 -13.41 7.56
C LEU A 99 2.96 -11.98 7.62
N ILE A 100 2.59 -11.21 8.65
CA ILE A 100 3.08 -9.84 8.85
C ILE A 100 4.59 -9.82 9.13
N TYR A 101 5.12 -10.74 9.94
CA TYR A 101 6.56 -10.83 10.17
C TYR A 101 7.32 -11.17 8.88
N ARG A 102 6.80 -12.09 8.05
CA ARG A 102 7.36 -12.39 6.72
C ARG A 102 7.28 -11.20 5.77
N GLN A 103 6.22 -10.40 5.82
CA GLN A 103 6.10 -9.13 5.10
C GLN A 103 7.22 -8.16 5.49
N MET A 104 7.55 -8.08 6.79
CA MET A 104 8.62 -7.23 7.29
C MET A 104 10.02 -7.77 6.97
N GLU A 105 10.20 -9.09 7.04
CA GLU A 105 11.48 -9.77 6.76
C GLU A 105 11.81 -9.79 5.26
N TYR A 106 10.81 -10.00 4.41
CA TYR A 106 10.97 -10.14 2.95
C TYR A 106 10.00 -9.26 2.14
N PRO A 107 10.05 -7.92 2.27
CA PRO A 107 9.05 -7.01 1.68
C PRO A 107 8.88 -7.17 0.16
N LYS A 108 9.94 -7.58 -0.56
CA LYS A 108 9.94 -7.80 -2.01
C LYS A 108 8.91 -8.84 -2.51
N PHE A 109 8.54 -9.82 -1.69
CA PHE A 109 7.56 -10.86 -2.06
C PHE A 109 6.11 -10.44 -1.79
N PHE A 110 5.91 -9.34 -1.06
CA PHE A 110 4.61 -8.85 -0.64
C PHE A 110 4.28 -7.48 -1.24
N ILE A 111 5.03 -7.07 -2.27
CA ILE A 111 4.73 -5.87 -3.04
C ILE A 111 3.43 -6.12 -3.79
N ASN A 112 2.35 -5.52 -3.30
CA ASN A 112 1.10 -5.43 -4.05
C ASN A 112 1.31 -4.36 -5.12
N ILE A 113 1.75 -4.78 -6.32
CA ILE A 113 2.00 -3.90 -7.48
C ILE A 113 0.73 -3.10 -7.86
N GLU A 114 -0.43 -3.49 -7.32
CA GLU A 114 -1.75 -2.90 -7.57
C GLU A 114 -2.16 -1.75 -6.64
N SER A 115 -1.35 -1.36 -5.64
CA SER A 115 -1.51 -0.01 -5.10
C SER A 115 -0.83 0.96 -6.06
N GLU A 116 -1.57 1.36 -7.10
CA GLU A 116 -1.19 2.47 -7.98
C GLU A 116 -0.82 3.66 -7.11
N TRP A 117 0.46 3.83 -6.81
CA TRP A 117 0.96 5.04 -6.20
C TRP A 117 0.48 6.20 -7.08
N LYS A 118 -0.48 6.96 -6.56
CA LYS A 118 -1.04 8.12 -7.22
C LYS A 118 -0.35 9.33 -6.62
N SER A 119 0.37 10.06 -7.47
CA SER A 119 1.06 11.27 -7.01
C SER A 119 0.05 12.28 -6.45
N PRO A 120 0.35 12.98 -5.34
CA PRO A 120 -0.49 14.09 -4.88
C PRO A 120 -0.35 15.34 -5.77
N PHE A 121 0.59 15.34 -6.70
CA PHE A 121 0.89 16.47 -7.57
C PHE A 121 0.22 16.32 -8.94
N TYR A 122 -0.30 17.43 -9.46
CA TYR A 122 -0.90 17.51 -10.79
C TYR A 122 -0.17 18.58 -11.61
N LEU A 123 -0.02 18.34 -12.91
CA LEU A 123 0.52 19.34 -13.81
C LEU A 123 -0.51 20.45 -14.05
N ASN A 124 -0.16 21.70 -13.73
CA ASN A 124 -0.92 22.85 -14.20
C ASN A 124 -0.66 23.08 -15.70
N ASN A 125 -1.56 22.50 -16.52
CA ASN A 125 -1.50 22.56 -17.98
C ASN A 125 -1.62 23.97 -18.57
N GLU A 126 -1.99 24.98 -17.79
CA GLU A 126 -1.98 26.37 -18.25
C GLU A 126 -0.56 26.93 -18.30
N VAL A 127 0.29 26.54 -17.33
CA VAL A 127 1.64 27.08 -17.13
C VAL A 127 2.72 26.20 -17.77
N ILE A 128 2.59 24.87 -17.66
CA ILE A 128 3.52 23.87 -18.17
C ILE A 128 2.75 22.92 -19.08
N LYS A 129 3.14 22.82 -20.35
CA LYS A 129 2.47 21.94 -21.33
C LYS A 129 3.06 20.54 -21.27
N LEU A 130 2.31 19.54 -21.75
CA LEU A 130 2.83 18.16 -21.89
C LEU A 130 4.11 18.09 -22.72
N VAL A 131 4.25 18.97 -23.72
CA VAL A 131 5.43 19.01 -24.58
C VAL A 131 6.67 19.53 -23.83
N ASP A 132 6.47 20.37 -22.80
CA ASP A 132 7.51 20.87 -21.91
C ASP A 132 7.97 19.76 -20.96
N MET A 133 7.03 18.95 -20.45
CA MET A 133 7.36 17.76 -19.66
C MET A 133 8.12 16.72 -20.49
N MET A 134 7.76 16.55 -21.77
CA MET A 134 8.49 15.66 -22.67
C MET A 134 9.93 16.14 -22.92
N GLU A 135 10.15 17.46 -22.93
CA GLU A 135 11.49 18.05 -23.04
C GLU A 135 12.38 17.63 -21.86
N LEU A 136 11.83 17.62 -20.63
CA LEU A 136 12.52 17.10 -19.44
C LEU A 136 12.83 15.60 -19.57
N VAL A 137 11.82 14.82 -19.97
CA VAL A 137 11.98 13.36 -20.15
C VAL A 137 13.09 13.06 -21.16
N CYS A 138 13.09 13.75 -22.30
CA CYS A 138 14.13 13.60 -23.33
C CYS A 138 15.50 14.05 -22.80
N GLY A 139 15.56 15.22 -22.14
CA GLY A 139 16.80 15.75 -21.59
C GLY A 139 17.44 14.80 -20.59
N ILE A 140 16.65 14.21 -19.69
CA ILE A 140 17.11 13.21 -18.72
C ILE A 140 17.55 11.92 -19.43
N PHE A 141 16.75 11.43 -20.38
CA PHE A 141 17.01 10.17 -21.07
C PHE A 141 18.29 10.22 -21.94
N TYR A 142 18.57 11.35 -22.59
CA TYR A 142 19.73 11.46 -23.49
C TYR A 142 21.06 11.74 -22.79
N ILE A 143 21.06 12.05 -21.49
CA ILE A 143 22.30 12.14 -20.72
C ILE A 143 22.81 10.71 -20.49
N SER A 144 23.91 10.35 -21.15
CA SER A 144 24.59 9.06 -20.94
C SER A 144 24.87 8.85 -19.45
N ASP A 145 24.53 7.66 -18.97
CA ASP A 145 24.67 7.22 -17.58
C ASP A 145 23.97 8.12 -16.53
N GLY A 146 23.12 9.05 -16.97
CA GLY A 146 22.37 9.95 -16.08
C GLY A 146 21.22 9.26 -15.33
N VAL A 147 20.67 8.19 -15.91
CA VAL A 147 19.67 7.32 -15.29
C VAL A 147 20.12 5.88 -15.44
N ILE A 148 20.17 5.17 -14.31
CA ILE A 148 20.51 3.75 -14.26
C ILE A 148 19.38 3.00 -13.55
N ARG A 149 19.02 1.83 -14.08
CA ARG A 149 18.13 0.91 -13.37
C ARG A 149 18.88 0.19 -12.26
N ILE A 150 18.18 -0.09 -11.17
CA ILE A 150 18.71 -0.86 -10.03
C ILE A 150 19.13 -2.29 -10.42
N ASP A 151 18.50 -2.87 -11.45
CA ASP A 151 18.84 -4.18 -12.00
C ASP A 151 19.89 -4.12 -13.13
N HIS A 152 20.48 -2.94 -13.36
CA HIS A 152 21.47 -2.67 -14.41
C HIS A 152 21.03 -3.06 -15.84
N LYS A 153 19.74 -3.22 -16.08
CA LYS A 153 19.22 -3.44 -17.44
C LYS A 153 19.18 -2.14 -18.22
N GLU A 154 19.15 -2.29 -19.55
CA GLU A 154 18.92 -1.20 -20.47
C GLU A 154 17.60 -0.46 -20.15
N ILE A 155 17.63 0.85 -20.32
CA ILE A 155 16.50 1.75 -20.14
C ILE A 155 15.97 2.19 -21.49
N PHE A 156 14.66 2.24 -21.62
CA PHE A 156 13.99 2.84 -22.77
C PHE A 156 13.37 4.17 -22.38
N LEU A 157 13.16 5.05 -23.37
CA LEU A 157 12.48 6.34 -23.15
C LEU A 157 11.11 6.16 -22.49
N SER A 158 10.40 5.09 -22.84
CA SER A 158 9.11 4.77 -22.23
C SER A 158 9.19 4.48 -20.75
N ASP A 159 10.32 3.97 -20.24
CA ASP A 159 10.49 3.72 -18.82
C ASP A 159 10.54 5.04 -18.05
N VAL A 160 11.31 6.01 -18.55
CA VAL A 160 11.42 7.35 -17.96
C VAL A 160 10.10 8.12 -18.10
N ALA A 161 9.47 8.09 -19.28
CA ALA A 161 8.21 8.79 -19.54
C ALA A 161 7.09 8.33 -18.60
N ARG A 162 6.94 7.01 -18.40
CA ARG A 162 5.90 6.44 -17.50
C ARG A 162 6.08 6.86 -16.04
N ILE A 163 7.32 7.08 -15.60
CA ILE A 163 7.60 7.60 -14.26
C ILE A 163 7.06 9.04 -14.15
N PHE A 164 7.30 9.88 -15.16
CA PHE A 164 6.76 11.25 -15.20
C PHE A 164 5.23 11.29 -15.29
N GLU A 165 4.61 10.37 -16.06
CA GLU A 165 3.15 10.22 -16.11
C GLU A 165 2.56 9.97 -14.73
N LYS A 166 3.12 9.02 -13.98
CA LYS A 166 2.71 8.74 -12.60
C LYS A 166 3.00 9.91 -11.66
N MET A 167 4.17 10.55 -11.80
CA MET A 167 4.62 11.63 -10.91
C MET A 167 3.75 12.89 -11.00
N PHE A 168 3.16 13.19 -12.16
CA PHE A 168 2.36 14.41 -12.36
C PHE A 168 0.90 14.15 -12.74
N ASN A 169 0.46 12.89 -12.69
CA ASN A 169 -0.86 12.45 -13.12
C ASN A 169 -1.19 12.91 -14.55
N ILE A 170 -0.25 12.73 -15.47
CA ILE A 170 -0.38 13.10 -16.90
C ILE A 170 -0.34 11.86 -17.80
N ASN A 171 -0.72 12.03 -19.07
CA ASN A 171 -0.61 11.00 -20.10
C ASN A 171 -0.02 11.62 -21.37
N PHE A 172 1.13 11.11 -21.81
CA PHE A 172 1.82 11.56 -23.02
C PHE A 172 1.17 11.01 -24.30
N GLY A 173 0.43 9.89 -24.20
CA GLY A 173 -0.10 9.14 -25.32
C GLY A 173 1.01 8.38 -26.02
N ASP A 174 1.19 8.63 -27.31
CA ASP A 174 2.30 8.06 -28.09
C ASP A 174 3.62 8.77 -27.74
N ILE A 175 4.41 8.14 -26.86
CA ILE A 175 5.67 8.66 -26.32
C ILE A 175 6.68 8.98 -27.43
N TYR A 176 6.84 8.12 -28.43
CA TYR A 176 7.80 8.32 -29.52
C TYR A 176 7.37 9.42 -30.49
N LYS A 177 6.05 9.61 -30.67
CA LYS A 177 5.53 10.79 -31.39
C LYS A 177 5.80 12.09 -30.62
N LYS A 178 5.68 12.07 -29.29
CA LYS A 178 6.00 13.24 -28.43
C LYS A 178 7.49 13.54 -28.42
N GLU A 179 8.34 12.53 -28.36
CA GLU A 179 9.80 12.64 -28.50
C GLU A 179 10.17 13.31 -29.82
N SER A 180 9.65 12.79 -30.94
CA SER A 180 9.85 13.37 -32.26
C SER A 180 9.41 14.84 -32.32
N ALA A 181 8.34 15.20 -31.61
CA ALA A 181 7.86 16.57 -31.53
C ALA A 181 8.73 17.50 -30.67
N VAL A 182 9.59 16.97 -29.79
CA VAL A 182 10.64 17.73 -29.09
C VAL A 182 11.83 17.93 -30.02
N ILE A 183 12.34 16.85 -30.63
CA ILE A 183 13.56 16.88 -31.47
C ILE A 183 13.36 17.76 -32.71
N LYS A 184 12.17 17.71 -33.35
CA LYS A 184 11.90 18.41 -34.62
C LYS A 184 11.53 19.89 -34.45
N ARG A 185 11.54 20.46 -33.24
CA ARG A 185 11.19 21.87 -33.06
C ARG A 185 12.25 22.76 -33.69
N LYS A 186 11.90 24.03 -33.90
CA LYS A 186 12.88 25.07 -34.22
C LYS A 186 13.95 25.11 -33.12
N PRO A 187 15.25 25.30 -33.43
CA PRO A 187 16.33 25.23 -32.45
C PRO A 187 16.08 26.01 -31.15
N MET A 188 15.58 27.24 -31.25
CA MET A 188 15.25 28.10 -30.10
C MET A 188 14.10 27.58 -29.22
N LYS A 189 13.29 26.64 -29.71
CA LYS A 189 12.14 26.05 -29.03
C LYS A 189 12.39 24.62 -28.53
N ILE A 190 13.54 24.03 -28.87
CA ILE A 190 13.89 22.66 -28.45
C ILE A 190 14.13 22.63 -26.94
N THR A 191 14.78 23.67 -26.39
CA THR A 191 15.19 23.76 -24.98
C THR A 191 14.54 24.93 -24.23
N GLU A 192 13.49 25.52 -24.79
CA GLU A 192 12.87 26.74 -24.26
C GLU A 192 12.35 26.54 -22.82
N PHE A 193 11.86 25.34 -22.49
CA PHE A 193 11.40 25.06 -21.14
C PHE A 193 12.57 24.89 -20.17
N LEU A 194 13.64 24.20 -20.56
CA LEU A 194 14.87 24.10 -19.77
C LEU A 194 15.47 25.49 -19.50
N ASP A 195 15.46 26.39 -20.48
CA ASP A 195 15.91 27.77 -20.31
C ASP A 195 15.04 28.54 -19.29
N ARG A 196 13.71 28.34 -19.32
CA ARG A 196 12.80 28.90 -18.32
C ARG A 196 13.08 28.36 -16.92
N LEU A 197 13.34 27.06 -16.76
CA LEU A 197 13.68 26.45 -15.47
C LEU A 197 15.00 27.01 -14.93
N LYS A 198 16.03 27.10 -15.78
CA LYS A 198 17.31 27.73 -15.45
C LYS A 198 17.11 29.18 -14.98
N ALA A 199 16.32 29.97 -15.71
CA ALA A 199 16.02 31.34 -15.36
C ALA A 199 15.32 31.46 -13.99
N ALA A 200 14.36 30.57 -13.69
CA ALA A 200 13.67 30.55 -12.40
C ALA A 200 14.62 30.27 -11.23
N ILE A 201 15.56 29.34 -11.38
CA ILE A 201 16.58 29.04 -10.36
C ILE A 201 17.52 30.22 -10.17
N ILE A 202 18.00 30.84 -11.26
CA ILE A 202 18.86 32.03 -11.21
C ILE A 202 18.15 33.18 -10.51
N GLN A 203 16.88 33.41 -10.83
CA GLN A 203 16.08 34.44 -10.18
C GLN A 203 15.97 34.20 -8.68
N LYS A 204 15.67 32.96 -8.27
CA LYS A 204 15.64 32.61 -6.84
C LYS A 204 17.00 32.78 -6.17
N SER A 205 18.09 32.42 -6.84
CA SER A 205 19.46 32.62 -6.35
C SER A 205 19.80 34.11 -6.14
N LYS A 206 19.34 34.99 -7.04
CA LYS A 206 19.49 36.45 -6.90
C LYS A 206 18.70 36.99 -5.72
N GLU A 207 17.46 36.56 -5.55
CA GLU A 207 16.59 36.98 -4.44
C GLU A 207 17.19 36.63 -3.07
N GLU A 208 17.86 35.47 -2.99
CA GLU A 208 18.53 34.99 -1.78
C GLU A 208 19.97 35.53 -1.62
N GLY A 209 20.46 36.34 -2.56
CA GLY A 209 21.80 36.94 -2.50
C GLY A 209 22.97 35.98 -2.83
N TYR A 210 22.69 34.79 -3.35
CA TYR A 210 23.72 33.81 -3.73
C TYR A 210 24.26 34.00 -5.15
N TYR A 211 23.63 34.84 -5.95
CA TYR A 211 24.05 35.06 -7.34
C TYR A 211 25.21 36.06 -7.40
N HIS A 212 26.41 35.55 -7.58
CA HIS A 212 27.62 36.36 -7.76
C HIS A 212 27.92 36.40 -9.26
N SER A 213 27.83 37.61 -9.84
CA SER A 213 28.11 37.90 -11.25
C SER A 213 29.58 37.83 -11.59
#